data_AF-A0A0K2VMT9-F1
#
_entry.id   AF-A0A0K2VMT9-F1
#
_cell.length_a   1.000
_cell.length_b   1.000
_cell.length_c   1.000
_cell.angle_alpha   90.00
_cell.angle_beta   90.00
_cell.angle_gamma   90.00
#
_symmetry.space_group_name_H-M   'P 1'
#
loop_
_entity.id
_entity.type
_entity.pdbx_description
1 polymer ?
#
loop_
_entity_poly.entity_id
_entity_poly.type
_entity_poly.pdbx_seq_one_letter_code
_entity_poly.pdbx_strand_id
1 'polypeptide(L)'
;MTRMRAKMRITAVTPYPAEGDPSQETLQFCAVAKDGPYPSDGSDEDNSYAKFSPSGELKLTVANPALIGKYKQGDTFYVDFTPIG
;
A
#
# COMPACT_ATOMS: atom_id res chain seq x y z
N MET A 1 13.05 5.33 -14.11
CA MET A 1 11.84 4.63 -14.58
C MET A 1 11.42 3.63 -13.52
N THR A 2 10.12 3.52 -13.23
CA THR A 2 9.57 2.50 -12.33
C THR A 2 9.78 1.11 -12.93
N ARG A 3 10.38 0.17 -12.19
CA ARG A 3 10.55 -1.22 -12.63
C ARG A 3 9.33 -2.09 -12.32
N MET A 4 8.63 -1.75 -11.25
CA MET A 4 7.48 -2.50 -10.75
C MET A 4 6.56 -1.56 -9.98
N ARG A 5 5.26 -1.73 -10.19
CA ARG A 5 4.17 -1.09 -9.46
C ARG A 5 3.32 -2.15 -8.75
N ALA A 6 2.95 -1.85 -7.50
CA ALA A 6 2.04 -2.63 -6.70
C ALA A 6 0.93 -1.74 -6.12
N LYS A 7 -0.34 -2.11 -6.33
CA LYS A 7 -1.49 -1.46 -5.73
C LYS A 7 -1.77 -2.07 -4.37
N MET A 8 -1.68 -1.24 -3.35
CA MET A 8 -1.74 -1.64 -1.95
C MET A 8 -2.86 -0.86 -1.26
N ARG A 9 -3.69 -1.55 -0.46
CA ARG A 9 -4.75 -0.93 0.34
C ARG A 9 -4.44 -1.03 1.81
N ILE A 10 -4.65 0.05 2.55
CA ILE A 10 -4.50 0.08 4.00
C ILE A 10 -5.57 -0.81 4.64
N THR A 11 -5.15 -1.83 5.37
CA THR A 11 -6.01 -2.74 6.14
C THR A 11 -6.12 -2.31 7.61
N ALA A 12 -5.13 -1.60 8.14
CA ALA A 12 -5.15 -1.06 9.50
C ALA A 12 -4.27 0.19 9.64
N VAL A 13 -4.71 1.11 10.50
CA VAL A 13 -3.93 2.24 11.00
C VAL A 13 -3.90 2.13 12.53
N THR A 14 -2.72 1.97 13.11
CA THR A 14 -2.55 1.77 14.56
C THR A 14 -1.75 2.92 15.16
N PRO A 15 -2.38 3.86 15.90
CA PRO A 15 -1.67 4.97 16.53
C PRO A 15 -0.82 4.52 17.73
N TYR A 16 0.21 5.29 18.05
CA TYR A 16 1.00 5.18 19.28
C TYR A 16 1.39 6.59 19.79
N PRO A 17 1.18 6.91 21.08
CA PRO A 17 0.42 6.12 22.06
C PRO A 17 -1.03 5.91 21.61
N ALA A 18 -1.68 4.85 22.13
CA ALA A 18 -3.05 4.52 21.77
C ALA A 18 -4.07 5.52 22.36
N GLU A 19 -3.68 6.24 23.41
CA GLU A 19 -4.45 7.26 24.09
C GLU A 19 -3.69 8.59 24.08
N GLY A 20 -4.42 9.69 23.91
CA GLY A 20 -3.84 11.03 23.75
C GLY A 20 -3.42 11.31 22.31
N ASP A 21 -2.53 12.29 22.14
CA ASP A 21 -2.04 12.69 20.82
C ASP A 21 -0.98 11.68 20.32
N PRO A 22 -1.20 11.02 19.17
CA PRO A 22 -0.26 10.05 18.63
C PRO A 22 1.05 10.72 18.18
N SER A 23 2.17 10.14 18.60
CA SER A 23 3.52 10.52 18.14
C SER A 23 3.96 9.75 16.90
N GLN A 24 3.30 8.62 16.61
CA GLN A 24 3.48 7.83 15.41
C GLN A 24 2.23 7.00 15.11
N GLU A 25 2.13 6.46 13.91
CA GLU A 25 1.12 5.48 13.53
C GLU A 25 1.73 4.38 12.65
N THR A 26 1.24 3.16 12.78
CA THR A 26 1.63 2.03 11.94
C THR A 26 0.55 1.77 10.90
N LEU A 27 0.93 1.86 9.63
CA LEU A 27 0.10 1.54 8.49
C LEU A 27 0.39 0.10 8.06
N GLN A 28 -0.65 -0.71 7.94
CA GLN A 28 -0.58 -2.07 7.37
C GLN A 28 -1.31 -2.09 6.04
N PHE A 29 -0.73 -2.73 5.04
CA PHE A 29 -1.28 -2.80 3.70
C PHE A 29 -1.37 -4.24 3.21
N CYS A 30 -2.37 -4.52 2.38
CA CYS A 30 -2.45 -5.72 1.57
C CYS A 30 -2.42 -5.37 0.08
N ALA A 31 -1.91 -6.28 -0.74
CA ALA A 31 -2.06 -6.20 -2.19
C ALA A 31 -3.54 -6.24 -2.59
N VAL A 32 -3.90 -5.52 -3.66
CA VAL A 32 -5.27 -5.48 -4.19
C VAL A 32 -5.24 -6.00 -5.61
N ALA A 33 -6.00 -7.05 -5.90
CA ALA A 33 -6.21 -7.51 -7.27
C ALA A 33 -7.01 -6.48 -8.08
N LYS A 34 -6.84 -6.49 -9.40
CA LYS A 34 -7.64 -5.70 -10.32
C LYS A 34 -9.14 -5.88 -10.05
N ASP A 35 -9.89 -4.79 -10.10
CA ASP A 35 -11.35 -4.85 -10.08
C ASP A 35 -11.89 -5.23 -11.47
N GLY A 36 -12.73 -6.26 -11.52
CA GLY A 36 -13.26 -6.81 -12.78
C GLY A 36 -12.34 -7.80 -13.50
N PRO A 37 -12.70 -8.20 -14.74
CA PRO A 37 -11.98 -9.23 -15.48
C PRO A 37 -10.60 -8.77 -15.96
N TYR A 38 -9.66 -9.71 -15.97
CA TYR A 38 -8.36 -9.51 -16.61
C TYR A 38 -8.51 -9.53 -18.14
N PRO A 39 -7.68 -8.78 -18.89
CA PRO A 39 -7.59 -8.92 -20.33
C PRO A 39 -7.07 -10.33 -20.68
N SER A 40 -7.23 -10.74 -21.94
CA SER A 40 -6.83 -12.09 -22.39
C SER A 40 -5.33 -12.38 -22.25
N ASP A 41 -4.49 -11.34 -22.27
CA ASP A 41 -3.05 -11.44 -22.02
C ASP A 41 -2.70 -11.51 -20.52
N GLY A 42 -3.66 -11.23 -19.63
CA GLY A 42 -3.53 -11.15 -18.18
C GLY A 42 -2.71 -9.96 -17.69
N SER A 43 -2.61 -8.89 -18.47
CA SER A 43 -1.95 -7.65 -18.06
C SER A 43 -2.73 -6.94 -16.94
N ASP A 44 -1.97 -6.34 -16.00
CA ASP A 44 -2.50 -5.53 -14.91
C ASP A 44 -1.57 -4.34 -14.64
N GLU A 45 -2.09 -3.13 -14.79
CA GLU A 45 -1.37 -1.88 -14.46
C GLU A 45 -1.31 -1.64 -12.95
N ASP A 46 -2.26 -2.23 -12.19
CA ASP A 46 -2.30 -2.12 -10.74
C ASP A 46 -1.18 -2.94 -10.09
N ASN A 47 -0.90 -4.15 -10.61
CA ASN A 47 0.08 -5.08 -10.06
C ASN A 47 0.93 -5.76 -11.14
N SER A 48 1.88 -5.01 -11.70
CA SER A 48 2.83 -5.50 -12.70
C SER A 48 3.67 -6.73 -12.29
N TYR A 49 3.63 -7.15 -11.03
CA TYR A 49 4.39 -8.28 -10.48
C TYR A 49 3.61 -9.59 -10.44
N ALA A 50 2.30 -9.59 -10.72
CA ALA A 50 1.46 -10.79 -10.69
C ALA A 50 0.40 -10.74 -11.80
N LYS A 51 0.09 -11.91 -12.39
CA LYS A 51 -0.84 -12.00 -13.54
C LYS A 51 -2.32 -12.01 -13.13
N PHE A 52 -2.67 -12.73 -12.06
CA PHE A 52 -4.08 -12.95 -11.67
C PHE A 52 -4.35 -12.80 -10.18
N SER A 53 -3.38 -13.13 -9.32
CA SER A 53 -3.55 -13.17 -7.87
C SER A 53 -2.37 -12.47 -7.18
N PRO A 54 -2.31 -11.12 -7.23
CA PRO A 54 -1.31 -10.39 -6.47
C PRO A 54 -1.46 -10.67 -4.97
N SER A 55 -0.34 -10.89 -4.31
CA SER A 55 -0.28 -11.11 -2.86
C SER A 55 0.97 -10.43 -2.31
N GLY A 56 0.81 -9.79 -1.14
CA GLY A 56 1.87 -9.05 -0.50
C GLY A 56 1.38 -8.29 0.73
N GLU A 57 2.32 -8.03 1.64
CA GLU A 57 2.14 -7.23 2.84
C GLU A 57 3.18 -6.10 2.82
N LEU A 58 2.76 -4.90 3.23
CA LEU A 58 3.66 -3.83 3.60
C LEU A 58 3.26 -3.31 4.98
N LYS A 59 4.26 -3.02 5.81
CA LYS A 59 4.07 -2.40 7.11
C LYS A 59 5.01 -1.22 7.23
N LEU A 60 4.46 -0.04 7.53
CA LEU A 60 5.21 1.21 7.66
C LEU A 60 4.86 1.90 8.96
N THR A 61 5.87 2.28 9.74
CA THR A 61 5.69 3.18 10.88
C THR A 61 5.95 4.61 10.43
N VAL A 62 4.92 5.45 10.51
CA VAL A 62 4.95 6.87 10.18
C VAL A 62 5.14 7.65 11.47
N ALA A 63 6.34 8.22 11.65
CA ALA A 63 6.68 9.10 12.76
C ALA A 63 6.88 10.57 12.33
N ASN A 64 6.49 10.92 11.09
CA ASN A 64 6.49 12.30 10.62
C ASN A 64 5.20 13.01 11.09
N PRO A 65 5.27 14.00 11.99
CA PRO A 65 4.08 14.64 12.57
C PRO A 65 3.12 15.26 11.55
N ALA A 66 3.62 15.70 10.39
CA ALA A 66 2.78 16.27 9.34
C ALA A 66 1.86 15.24 8.65
N LEU A 67 2.19 13.95 8.78
CA LEU A 67 1.51 12.83 8.13
C LEU A 67 0.64 12.00 9.08
N ILE A 68 0.79 12.18 10.39
CA ILE A 68 -0.04 11.47 11.38
C ILE A 68 -1.51 11.85 11.21
N GLY A 69 -2.40 10.86 11.22
CA GLY A 69 -3.84 11.03 11.04
C GLY A 69 -4.27 11.42 9.62
N LYS A 70 -3.36 11.38 8.63
CA LYS A 70 -3.69 11.67 7.23
C LYS A 70 -4.20 10.46 6.46
N TYR A 71 -3.86 9.26 6.91
CA TYR A 71 -4.22 8.01 6.25
C TYR A 71 -5.37 7.31 6.95
N LYS A 72 -6.16 6.54 6.20
CA LYS A 72 -7.32 5.83 6.70
C LYS A 72 -7.35 4.39 6.22
N GLN A 73 -7.96 3.52 7.01
CA GLN A 73 -8.27 2.17 6.57
C GLN A 73 -9.15 2.23 5.31
N GLY A 74 -8.78 1.43 4.31
CA GLY A 74 -9.44 1.41 2.99
C GLY A 74 -8.77 2.29 1.93
N ASP A 75 -7.91 3.24 2.31
CA ASP A 75 -7.16 4.04 1.35
C ASP A 75 -6.26 3.13 0.50
N THR A 76 -6.18 3.43 -0.80
CA THR A 76 -5.41 2.63 -1.77
C THR A 76 -4.34 3.49 -2.43
N PHE A 77 -3.13 2.95 -2.53
CA PHE A 77 -1.95 3.62 -3.04
C PHE A 77 -1.17 2.73 -3.99
N TYR A 78 -0.39 3.34 -4.87
CA TYR A 78 0.65 2.64 -5.61
C TYR A 78 1.98 2.71 -4.87
N VAL A 79 2.68 1.58 -4.84
CA VAL A 79 4.07 1.49 -4.41
C VAL A 79 4.91 1.24 -5.66
N ASP A 80 5.75 2.22 -6.00
CA ASP A 80 6.61 2.19 -7.17
C ASP A 80 8.05 1.87 -6.77
N PHE A 81 8.60 0.83 -7.39
CA PHE A 81 9.97 0.41 -7.18
C PHE A 81 10.87 1.12 -8.19
N THR A 82 11.67 2.05 -7.69
CA THR A 82 12.72 2.72 -8.45
C THR A 82 14.06 2.14 -8.02
N PRO A 83 14.84 1.51 -8.93
CA PRO A 83 16.15 0.99 -8.59
C PRO A 83 17.07 2.13 -8.16
N ILE A 84 17.87 1.89 -7.12
CA ILE A 84 18.94 2.77 -6.69
C ILE A 84 20.23 1.96 -6.80
N GLY A 85 21.16 2.42 -7.65
CA GLY A 85 22.42 1.73 -7.95
C GLY A 85 22.28 0.77 -9.12
#